data_AF-A0A0B7C466-F1
#
_entry.id   AF-A0A0B7C466-F1
#
_cell.length_a   1.000
_cell.length_b   1.000
_cell.length_c   1.000
_cell.angle_alpha   90.00
_cell.angle_beta   90.00
_cell.angle_gamma   90.00
#
_symmetry.space_group_name_H-M   'P 1'
#
loop_
_entity.id
_entity.type
_entity.pdbx_description
1 polymer ?
#
loop_
_entity_poly.entity_id
_entity_poly.type
_entity_poly.pdbx_seq_one_letter_code
_entity_poly.pdbx_strand_id
1 'polypeptide(L)' 'YDPEVKRVEHVSFGLVLGEDKKKFKTRSGDTVRLADLIEEGENRAALKLQEKNRDKELSPEDFIKVRDAIAVGCIKYAD' A
#
# COMPACT_ATOMS: atom_id res chain seq x y z
N TYR A 1 -27.42 27.02 2.48
CA TYR A 1 -26.36 26.32 3.22
C TYR A 1 -26.05 27.19 4.42
N ASP A 2 -26.36 26.71 5.61
CA ASP A 2 -26.04 27.38 6.88
C ASP A 2 -24.92 26.58 7.56
N PRO A 3 -23.67 27.07 7.55
CA PRO A 3 -22.53 26.35 8.10
C PRO A 3 -22.59 26.14 9.62
N GLU A 4 -23.43 26.90 10.35
CA GLU A 4 -23.63 26.71 11.80
C GLU A 4 -24.64 25.58 12.09
N VAL A 5 -25.51 25.25 11.14
CA VAL A 5 -26.51 24.17 11.26
C VAL A 5 -26.03 22.87 10.58
N LYS A 6 -25.27 22.96 9.49
CA LYS A 6 -24.75 21.82 8.73
C LYS A 6 -23.44 22.14 8.02
N ARG A 7 -22.39 21.40 8.37
CA ARG A 7 -21.07 21.46 7.71
C ARG A 7 -21.06 20.62 6.44
N VAL A 8 -20.64 21.20 5.33
CA VAL A 8 -20.40 20.51 4.05
C VAL A 8 -18.97 20.81 3.64
N GLU A 9 -18.17 19.76 3.45
CA GLU A 9 -16.77 19.87 3.09
C GLU A 9 -16.39 18.94 1.95
N HIS A 10 -15.53 19.45 1.07
CA HIS A 10 -14.86 18.67 0.04
C HIS A 10 -13.45 18.32 0.53
N VAL A 11 -13.24 17.06 0.92
CA VAL A 11 -11.92 16.56 1.33
C VAL A 11 -11.21 16.02 0.08
N SER A 12 -10.46 16.90 -0.60
CA SER A 12 -9.72 16.57 -1.82
C SER A 12 -8.39 15.87 -1.53
N PHE A 13 -7.92 15.04 -2.46
CA PHE A 13 -6.58 14.44 -2.45
C PHE A 13 -5.85 14.65 -3.79
N GLY A 14 -4.52 14.50 -3.77
CA GLY A 14 -3.66 14.74 -4.93
C GLY A 14 -3.64 13.60 -5.95
N LEU A 15 -2.83 13.75 -7.01
CA LEU A 15 -2.57 12.68 -7.96
C LEU A 15 -1.48 11.74 -7.42
N VAL A 16 -1.69 10.43 -7.60
CA VAL A 16 -0.64 9.44 -7.35
C VAL A 16 0.32 9.41 -8.54
N LEU A 17 1.59 9.69 -8.26
CA LEU A 17 2.66 9.74 -9.26
C LEU A 17 3.61 8.55 -9.10
N GLY A 18 4.17 8.09 -10.21
CA GLY A 18 5.31 7.17 -10.21
C GLY A 18 6.62 7.89 -9.88
N GLU A 19 7.70 7.12 -9.77
CA GLU A 19 9.05 7.64 -9.51
C GLU A 19 9.52 8.62 -10.60
N ASP A 20 8.96 8.53 -11.80
CA ASP A 20 9.20 9.42 -12.93
C ASP A 20 8.43 10.75 -12.87
N LYS A 21 7.69 10.99 -11.76
CA LYS A 21 6.80 12.13 -11.53
C LYS A 21 5.63 12.24 -12.52
N LYS A 22 5.33 11.18 -13.27
CA LYS A 22 4.12 11.08 -14.11
C LYS A 22 3.06 10.26 -13.42
N LYS A 23 1.85 10.22 -13.99
CA LYS A 23 0.72 9.44 -13.45
C LYS A 23 1.15 7.99 -13.22
N PHE A 24 0.89 7.46 -12.03
CA PHE A 24 1.20 6.09 -11.68
C PHE A 24 0.48 5.09 -12.58
N LYS A 25 1.25 4.23 -13.24
CA LYS A 25 0.81 3.31 -14.30
C LYS A 25 1.70 2.07 -14.33
N THR A 26 1.21 1.00 -14.96
CA THR A 26 2.03 -0.17 -15.27
C THR A 26 3.11 0.17 -16.29
N ARG A 27 4.07 -0.76 -16.51
CA ARG A 27 5.13 -0.60 -17.51
C ARG A 27 4.58 -0.45 -18.95
N SER A 28 3.43 -1.06 -19.26
CA SER A 28 2.73 -0.90 -20.54
C SER A 28 1.95 0.43 -20.65
N GLY A 29 1.80 1.17 -19.55
CA GLY A 29 1.05 2.43 -19.50
C GLY A 29 -0.41 2.29 -19.08
N ASP A 30 -0.84 1.08 -18.68
CA ASP A 30 -2.19 0.79 -18.22
C ASP A 30 -2.40 1.23 -16.76
N THR A 31 -3.67 1.24 -16.34
CA THR A 31 -4.02 1.53 -14.95
C THR A 31 -3.63 0.34 -14.07
N VAL A 32 -2.91 0.61 -12.98
CA VAL A 32 -2.54 -0.41 -11.99
C VAL A 32 -3.79 -0.86 -11.24
N ARG A 33 -4.03 -2.17 -11.16
CA ARG A 33 -5.11 -2.72 -10.33
C ARG A 33 -4.65 -2.72 -8.88
N LEU A 34 -5.52 -2.30 -7.97
CA LEU A 34 -5.20 -2.27 -6.54
C LEU A 34 -4.82 -3.66 -5.99
N ALA A 35 -5.46 -4.71 -6.47
CA ALA A 35 -5.13 -6.09 -6.08
C ALA A 35 -3.66 -6.43 -6.41
N ASP A 36 -3.23 -6.13 -7.64
CA ASP A 36 -1.84 -6.37 -8.08
C ASP A 36 -0.83 -5.55 -7.26
N LEU A 37 -1.19 -4.32 -6.88
CA LEU A 37 -0.36 -3.46 -6.03
C LEU A 37 -0.18 -4.04 -4.62
N ILE A 38 -1.25 -4.56 -4.03
CA ILE A 38 -1.21 -5.17 -2.69
C ILE A 38 -0.41 -6.49 -2.74
N GLU A 39 -0.64 -7.32 -3.76
CA GLU A 39 0.11 -8.56 -3.96
C GLU A 39 1.62 -8.31 -4.12
N GLU A 40 2.00 -7.29 -4.92
CA GLU A 40 3.40 -6.87 -5.03
C GLU A 40 3.96 -6.38 -3.69
N GLY A 41 3.15 -5.66 -2.89
CA GLY A 41 3.51 -5.25 -1.53
C GLY A 41 3.76 -6.45 -0.60
N GLU A 42 2.90 -7.46 -0.63
CA GLU A 42 3.05 -8.70 0.13
C GLU A 42 4.32 -9.47 -0.27
N ASN A 43 4.59 -9.58 -1.57
CA ASN A 43 5.79 -10.23 -2.09
C ASN A 43 7.06 -9.51 -1.62
N ARG A 44 7.10 -8.17 -1.71
CA ARG A 44 8.23 -7.37 -1.21
C ARG A 44 8.40 -7.48 0.29
N ALA A 45 7.31 -7.47 1.06
CA ALA A 45 7.35 -7.64 2.51
C ALA A 45 7.89 -9.03 2.89
N ALA A 46 7.43 -10.09 2.22
CA ALA A 46 7.91 -11.45 2.44
C ALA A 46 9.41 -11.59 2.16
N LEU A 47 9.87 -11.06 1.01
CA LEU A 47 11.30 -11.04 0.67
C LEU A 47 12.12 -10.31 1.74
N LYS A 48 11.66 -9.15 2.21
CA LYS A 48 12.36 -8.39 3.26
C LYS A 48 12.42 -9.11 4.60
N LEU A 49 11.37 -9.85 4.94
CA LEU A 49 11.33 -10.69 6.15
C LEU A 49 12.30 -11.87 6.04
N GLN A 50 12.37 -12.51 4.86
CA GLN A 50 13.32 -13.59 4.58
C GLN A 50 14.77 -13.11 4.59
N GLU A 51 15.08 -11.95 4.02
CA GLU A 51 16.40 -11.31 4.12
C GLU A 51 16.84 -11.10 5.59
N LYS A 52 15.87 -10.92 6.49
CA LYS A 52 16.07 -10.78 7.93
C LYS A 52 15.97 -12.11 8.70
N ASN A 53 15.91 -13.24 8.01
CA ASN A 53 15.78 -14.60 8.57
C ASN A 53 14.53 -14.80 9.46
N ARG A 54 13.48 -14.00 9.28
CA ARG A 54 12.27 -14.07 10.11
C ARG A 54 11.42 -15.31 9.81
N ASP A 55 11.59 -15.90 8.64
CA ASP A 55 11.02 -17.18 8.23
C ASP A 55 11.51 -18.37 9.08
N LYS A 56 12.68 -18.25 9.70
CA LYS A 56 13.26 -19.29 10.58
C LYS A 56 12.83 -19.15 12.04
N GLU A 57 12.37 -17.96 12.43
CA GLU A 57 12.03 -17.62 13.82
C GLU A 57 10.52 -17.62 14.07
N LEU A 58 9.72 -17.35 13.02
CA LEU A 58 8.27 -17.26 13.11
C LEU A 58 7.60 -18.54 12.66
N SER A 59 6.44 -18.82 13.25
CA SER A 59 5.52 -19.82 12.70
C SER A 59 5.06 -19.39 11.30
N PRO A 60 4.66 -20.32 10.41
CA PRO A 60 4.10 -19.96 9.10
C PRO A 60 2.91 -18.99 9.20
N GLU A 61 2.07 -19.17 10.22
CA GLU A 61 0.90 -18.33 10.46
C GLU A 61 1.29 -16.90 10.87
N ASP A 62 2.26 -16.76 11.79
CA ASP A 62 2.73 -15.44 12.23
C ASP A 62 3.54 -14.74 11.13
N PHE A 63 4.27 -15.50 10.31
CA PHE A 63 4.97 -14.96 9.16
C PHE A 63 4.00 -14.30 8.19
N ILE A 64 2.89 -14.96 7.86
CA ILE A 64 1.83 -14.41 6.99
C ILE A 64 1.23 -13.15 7.62
N LYS A 65 0.86 -13.21 8.91
CA LYS A 65 0.29 -12.04 9.60
C LYS A 65 1.23 -10.83 9.59
N VAL A 66 2.52 -11.05 9.86
CA VAL A 66 3.53 -9.97 9.86
C VAL A 66 3.75 -9.43 8.45
N ARG A 67 3.84 -10.30 7.43
CA ARG A 67 3.93 -9.91 6.01
C ARG A 67 2.77 -9.00 5.64
N ASP A 68 1.54 -9.41 5.93
CA ASP A 68 0.32 -8.68 5.54
C ASP A 68 0.23 -7.34 6.26
N ALA A 69 0.55 -7.32 7.55
CA ALA A 69 0.58 -6.10 8.36
C ALA A 69 1.61 -5.09 7.82
N ILE A 70 2.80 -5.56 7.41
CA ILE A 70 3.83 -4.70 6.82
C ILE A 70 3.37 -4.20 5.45
N ALA A 71 2.90 -5.08 4.57
CA ALA A 71 2.51 -4.72 3.21
C ALA A 71 1.40 -3.65 3.19
N VAL A 72 0.29 -3.92 3.89
CA VAL A 72 -0.84 -2.99 3.96
C VAL A 72 -0.48 -1.75 4.79
N GLY A 73 0.30 -1.92 5.86
CA GLY A 73 0.75 -0.82 6.72
C GLY A 73 1.61 0.19 5.97
N CYS A 74 2.59 -0.28 5.18
CA CYS A 74 3.45 0.57 4.37
C CYS A 74 2.65 1.33 3.31
N ILE A 75 1.69 0.68 2.62
CA ILE A 75 0.85 1.34 1.61
C ILE A 75 0.02 2.45 2.24
N LYS A 76 -0.65 2.18 3.37
CA LYS A 76 -1.50 3.16 4.06
C LYS A 76 -0.72 4.33 4.67
N TYR A 77 0.50 4.08 5.12
CA TYR A 77 1.33 5.09 5.78
C TYR A 77 2.10 5.98 4.79
N ALA A 78 2.35 5.48 3.58
CA ALA A 78 3.07 6.22 2.54
C ALA A 78 2.18 7.22 1.77
N ASP A 79 0.85 7.07 1.88
CA ASP A 79 -0.13 8.08 1.49
C ASP A 79 -0.20 9.16 2.59
#